data_AF-A0A945HV67-F1
#
_entry.id   AF-A0A945HV67-F1
#
_cell.length_a   1.000
_cell.length_b   1.000
_cell.length_c   1.000
_cell.angle_alpha   90.00
_cell.angle_beta   90.00
_cell.angle_gamma   90.00
#
_symmetry.space_group_name_H-M   'P 1'
#
loop_
_entity.id
_entity.type
_entity.pdbx_description
1 polymer ?
#
loop_
_entity_poly.entity_id
_entity_poly.type
_entity_poly.pdbx_seq_one_letter_code
_entity_poly.pdbx_strand_id
1 'polypeptide(L)'
;YRHGGDIFSKQAVTLLSRGIIDFPFDRLGTYILPGVNVDGSPNTTQIGATDIAFSNWLSTDEQEIWDGTTIRLREISLGYEFKGALLDKLPFSSLNIAVSGSNLWYKSVNFPEGVNFDTNTLSTGVGNNIGIEYFSGPSSKRYGFTINASF
;
A
#
# COMPACT_ATOMS: atom_id res chain seq x y z
N TYR A 1 4.54 -10.19 7.89
CA TYR A 1 5.18 -10.28 6.58
C TYR A 1 4.28 -11.09 5.68
N ARG A 2 4.03 -10.63 4.45
CA ARG A 2 3.35 -11.37 3.38
C ARG A 2 4.33 -11.45 2.21
N HIS A 3 4.47 -12.62 1.62
CA HIS A 3 5.31 -12.85 0.45
C HIS A 3 4.46 -13.29 -0.73
N GLY A 4 4.71 -12.69 -1.89
CA GLY A 4 4.03 -13.02 -3.13
C GLY A 4 2.57 -12.59 -3.19
N GLY A 5 1.88 -13.18 -4.16
CA GLY A 5 0.52 -12.84 -4.55
C GLY A 5 0.49 -11.65 -5.49
N ASP A 6 -0.56 -11.59 -6.30
CA ASP A 6 -0.72 -10.55 -7.31
C ASP A 6 -1.86 -9.62 -6.90
N ILE A 7 -1.61 -8.32 -7.01
CA ILE A 7 -2.58 -7.28 -6.69
C ILE A 7 -2.81 -6.46 -7.95
N PHE A 8 -4.03 -6.55 -8.48
CA PHE A 8 -4.56 -5.58 -9.42
C PHE A 8 -4.78 -4.25 -8.68
N SER A 9 -4.07 -3.19 -9.08
CA SER A 9 -4.23 -1.85 -8.50
C SER A 9 -4.41 -0.79 -9.57
N LYS A 10 -5.66 -0.33 -9.71
CA LYS A 10 -5.99 0.79 -10.60
C LYS A 10 -5.40 2.10 -10.09
N GLN A 11 -5.26 2.26 -8.77
CA GLN A 11 -4.66 3.46 -8.18
C GLN A 11 -3.18 3.59 -8.56
N ALA A 12 -2.39 2.51 -8.42
CA ALA A 12 -0.95 2.54 -8.69
C ALA A 12 -0.64 2.93 -10.13
N VAL A 13 -1.26 2.24 -11.10
CA VAL A 13 -1.06 2.53 -12.53
C VAL A 13 -1.58 3.93 -12.90
N THR A 14 -2.66 4.41 -12.26
CA THR A 14 -3.21 5.76 -12.51
C THR A 14 -2.26 6.85 -12.01
N LEU A 15 -1.70 6.70 -10.81
CA LEU A 15 -0.73 7.66 -10.27
C LEU A 15 0.53 7.72 -11.12
N LEU A 16 1.04 6.57 -11.56
CA LEU A 16 2.19 6.46 -12.45
C LEU A 16 1.90 7.13 -13.79
N SER A 17 0.78 6.77 -14.41
CA SER A 17 0.48 7.19 -15.78
C SER A 17 0.02 8.62 -15.91
N ARG A 18 -0.44 9.22 -14.82
CA ARG A 18 -0.74 10.66 -14.75
C ARG A 18 0.48 11.50 -14.33
N GLY A 19 1.63 10.88 -14.10
CA GLY A 19 2.86 11.58 -13.69
C GLY A 19 2.75 12.24 -12.31
N ILE A 20 1.91 11.71 -11.42
CA ILE A 20 1.76 12.21 -10.05
C ILE A 20 2.91 11.72 -9.17
N ILE A 21 3.39 10.51 -9.44
CA ILE A 21 4.57 9.93 -8.79
C ILE A 21 5.77 9.99 -9.73
N ASP A 22 6.92 9.54 -9.23
CA ASP A 22 8.13 9.48 -10.03
C ASP A 22 7.91 8.63 -11.29
N PHE A 23 8.34 9.17 -12.42
CA PHE A 23 8.09 8.59 -13.74
C PHE A 23 9.45 8.24 -14.34
N PRO A 24 9.66 6.99 -14.81
CA PRO A 24 11.00 6.50 -15.15
C PRO A 24 11.58 7.11 -16.44
N PHE A 25 10.87 8.03 -17.09
CA PHE A 25 11.31 8.71 -18.31
C PHE A 25 11.30 10.23 -18.12
N ASP A 26 12.12 10.94 -18.90
CA ASP A 26 11.96 12.38 -19.05
C ASP A 26 10.60 12.68 -19.68
N ARG A 27 9.79 13.48 -18.96
CA ARG A 27 8.42 13.84 -19.31
C ARG A 27 8.32 14.71 -20.57
N LEU A 28 9.38 15.41 -20.92
CA LEU A 28 9.47 16.21 -22.15
C LEU A 28 10.11 15.42 -23.30
N GLY A 29 10.60 14.22 -23.00
CA GLY A 29 11.23 13.33 -23.94
C GLY A 29 10.24 12.66 -24.88
N THR A 30 10.82 12.07 -25.91
CA THR A 30 10.12 11.28 -26.91
C THR A 30 10.88 9.99 -27.14
N TYR A 31 10.13 8.90 -27.35
CA TYR A 31 10.67 7.55 -27.31
C TYR A 31 10.03 6.71 -28.42
N ILE A 32 10.78 5.72 -28.90
CA ILE A 32 10.28 4.69 -29.80
C ILE A 32 10.17 3.41 -28.96
N LEU A 33 8.95 2.91 -28.77
CA LEU A 33 8.74 1.66 -28.05
C LEU A 33 9.15 0.47 -28.91
N PRO A 34 9.81 -0.56 -28.34
CA PRO A 34 10.12 -1.80 -29.04
C PRO A 34 8.85 -2.44 -29.59
N GLY A 35 8.86 -2.81 -30.86
CA GLY A 35 7.72 -3.42 -31.52
C GLY A 35 7.95 -3.55 -33.02
N VAL A 36 7.01 -4.20 -33.70
CA VAL A 36 7.00 -4.32 -35.16
C VAL A 36 5.69 -3.80 -35.71
N ASN A 37 5.74 -3.22 -36.92
CA ASN A 37 4.55 -2.86 -37.68
C ASN A 37 3.87 -4.13 -38.22
N VAL A 38 2.67 -3.98 -38.78
CA VAL A 38 1.88 -5.10 -39.34
C VAL A 38 2.64 -5.86 -40.44
N ASP A 39 3.54 -5.18 -41.15
CA ASP A 39 4.39 -5.75 -42.20
C ASP A 39 5.66 -6.45 -41.66
N GLY A 40 5.87 -6.48 -40.34
CA GLY A 40 7.03 -7.06 -39.68
C GLY A 40 8.26 -6.16 -39.64
N SER A 41 8.21 -4.95 -40.21
CA SER A 41 9.30 -3.98 -40.08
C SER A 41 9.40 -3.45 -38.65
N PRO A 42 10.61 -3.07 -38.17
CA PRO A 42 10.77 -2.46 -36.85
C PRO A 42 9.91 -1.18 -36.71
N ASN A 43 9.29 -0.99 -35.55
CA ASN A 43 8.58 0.24 -35.24
C ASN A 43 9.56 1.42 -35.19
N THR A 44 9.25 2.49 -35.93
CA THR A 44 10.00 3.76 -35.92
C THR A 44 9.14 4.94 -35.44
N THR A 45 7.92 4.67 -34.98
CA THR A 45 6.99 5.71 -34.54
C THR A 45 7.43 6.25 -33.18
N GLN A 46 7.71 7.55 -33.15
CA GLN A 46 8.11 8.27 -31.96
C GLN A 46 6.87 8.80 -31.24
N ILE A 47 6.78 8.52 -29.93
CA ILE A 47 5.68 8.95 -29.08
C ILE A 47 6.20 9.75 -27.89
N GLY A 48 5.37 10.61 -27.31
CA GLY A 48 5.73 11.37 -26.11
C GLY A 48 5.73 10.49 -24.86
N ALA A 49 6.44 10.92 -23.82
CA ALA A 49 6.38 10.30 -22.48
C ALA A 49 4.94 10.07 -21.98
N THR A 50 4.04 11.03 -22.22
CA THR A 50 2.62 10.91 -21.85
C THR A 50 1.94 9.75 -22.56
N ASP A 51 2.24 9.51 -23.83
CA ASP A 51 1.61 8.43 -24.61
C ASP A 51 2.11 7.06 -24.17
N ILE A 52 3.37 6.94 -23.72
CA ILE A 52 3.88 5.71 -23.11
C ILE A 52 3.01 5.33 -21.91
N ALA A 53 2.78 6.28 -21.00
CA ALA A 53 2.07 6.00 -19.77
C ALA A 53 0.55 5.90 -20.00
N PHE A 54 -0.05 6.94 -20.57
CA PHE A 54 -1.51 7.05 -20.70
C PHE A 54 -2.08 6.11 -21.76
N SER A 55 -1.41 5.97 -22.90
CA SER A 55 -1.95 5.21 -24.03
C SER A 55 -1.49 3.75 -24.02
N ASN A 56 -0.35 3.41 -23.39
CA ASN A 56 0.13 2.02 -23.36
C ASN A 56 -0.04 1.38 -21.97
N TRP A 57 0.35 2.05 -20.87
CA TRP A 57 0.30 1.44 -19.54
C TRP A 57 -1.11 1.42 -18.92
N LEU A 58 -1.92 2.48 -19.08
CA LEU A 58 -3.31 2.48 -18.57
C LEU A 58 -4.28 1.60 -19.35
N SER A 59 -3.90 1.15 -20.54
CA SER A 59 -4.78 0.42 -21.45
C SER A 59 -4.58 -1.09 -21.41
N THR A 60 -3.55 -1.57 -20.69
CA THR A 60 -3.20 -3.00 -20.63
C THR A 60 -3.26 -3.51 -19.19
N ASP A 61 -4.19 -4.44 -18.91
CA ASP A 61 -4.44 -4.95 -17.55
C ASP A 61 -3.20 -5.58 -16.88
N GLU A 62 -2.29 -6.16 -17.66
CA GLU A 62 -1.04 -6.74 -17.14
C GLU A 62 -0.16 -5.70 -16.43
N GLN A 63 -0.16 -4.45 -16.90
CA GLN A 63 0.59 -3.35 -16.28
C GLN A 63 -0.06 -2.84 -14.98
N GLU A 64 -1.24 -3.34 -14.64
CA GLU A 64 -1.98 -2.99 -13.42
C GLU A 64 -1.78 -4.01 -12.31
N ILE A 65 -1.05 -5.10 -12.58
CA ILE A 65 -0.77 -6.17 -11.64
C ILE A 65 0.60 -5.95 -10.98
N TRP A 66 0.60 -5.94 -9.65
CA TRP A 66 1.78 -5.70 -8.82
C TRP A 66 1.97 -6.82 -7.81
N ASP A 67 3.20 -7.20 -7.52
CA ASP A 67 3.47 -8.18 -6.48
C ASP A 67 3.11 -7.63 -5.08
N GLY A 68 2.31 -8.40 -4.35
CA GLY A 68 1.74 -8.06 -3.05
C GLY A 68 2.68 -8.23 -1.86
N THR A 69 3.96 -8.52 -2.08
CA THR A 69 4.94 -8.71 -0.99
C THR A 69 5.00 -7.47 -0.11
N THR A 70 4.72 -7.65 1.18
CA THR A 70 4.59 -6.54 2.13
C THR A 70 5.19 -6.87 3.48
N ILE A 71 5.99 -5.94 3.98
CA ILE A 71 6.47 -5.91 5.36
C ILE A 71 5.57 -4.95 6.13
N ARG A 72 5.11 -5.34 7.33
CA ARG A 72 4.20 -4.52 8.13
C ARG A 72 4.52 -4.62 9.61
N LEU A 73 4.60 -3.46 10.25
CA LEU A 73 4.50 -3.33 11.70
C LEU A 73 3.02 -3.29 12.08
N ARG A 74 2.43 -4.48 12.26
CA ARG A 74 0.97 -4.61 12.39
C ARG A 74 0.49 -4.06 13.71
N GLU A 75 1.07 -4.49 14.82
CA GLU A 75 0.63 -4.14 16.17
C GLU A 75 1.84 -3.98 17.08
N ILE A 76 1.80 -2.95 17.94
CA ILE A 76 2.67 -2.79 19.10
C ILE A 76 1.77 -2.46 20.28
N SER A 77 2.04 -3.04 21.44
CA SER A 77 1.41 -2.66 22.70
C SER A 77 2.47 -2.58 23.79
N LEU A 78 2.39 -1.52 24.60
CA LEU A 78 3.20 -1.34 25.80
C LEU A 78 2.26 -1.11 26.97
N GLY A 79 2.28 -2.04 27.92
CA GLY A 79 1.47 -2.00 29.12
C GLY A 79 2.31 -1.94 30.38
N TYR A 80 1.77 -1.30 31.41
CA TYR A 80 2.29 -1.33 32.76
C TYR A 80 1.20 -1.80 33.73
N GLU A 81 1.54 -2.81 34.51
CA GLU A 81 0.67 -3.39 35.53
C GLU A 81 1.16 -2.90 36.91
N PHE A 82 0.30 -2.16 37.62
CA PHE A 82 0.60 -1.71 38.97
C PHE A 82 0.39 -2.89 39.94
N LYS A 83 1.34 -3.12 40.86
CA LYS A 83 1.29 -4.22 41.86
C LYS A 83 1.75 -3.77 43.24
N GLY A 84 1.31 -4.49 44.27
CA GLY A 84 1.80 -4.39 45.65
C GLY A 84 1.65 -2.99 46.26
N ALA A 85 2.70 -2.52 46.94
CA ALA A 85 2.71 -1.27 47.72
C ALA A 85 2.30 0.00 46.95
N LEU A 86 2.36 -0.01 45.61
CA LEU A 86 1.88 1.09 44.77
C LEU A 86 0.35 1.16 44.68
N LEU A 87 -0.35 0.03 44.87
CA LEU A 87 -1.81 -0.07 44.90
C LEU A 87 -2.40 0.06 46.31
N ASP A 88 -1.63 -0.26 47.36
CA ASP A 88 -2.12 -0.26 48.74
C ASP A 88 -2.69 1.09 49.23
N LYS A 89 -2.35 2.19 48.54
CA LYS A 89 -2.86 3.54 48.82
C LYS A 89 -4.01 3.99 47.91
N LEU A 90 -4.43 3.15 46.97
CA LEU A 90 -5.45 3.45 45.96
C LEU A 90 -6.65 2.49 46.14
N PRO A 91 -7.87 2.90 45.76
CA PRO A 91 -9.08 2.09 45.93
C PRO A 91 -9.23 1.03 44.83
N PHE A 92 -8.13 0.38 44.44
CA PHE A 92 -8.12 -0.59 43.34
C PHE A 92 -7.38 -1.86 43.74
N SER A 93 -8.03 -3.01 43.52
CA SER A 93 -7.42 -4.33 43.65
C SER A 93 -6.46 -4.64 42.49
N SER A 94 -6.69 -4.04 41.32
CA SER A 94 -5.75 -4.05 40.19
C SER A 94 -5.86 -2.78 39.33
N LEU A 95 -4.73 -2.35 38.77
CA LEU A 95 -4.68 -1.27 37.78
C LEU A 95 -3.68 -1.64 36.69
N ASN A 96 -4.12 -1.57 35.43
CA ASN A 96 -3.29 -1.74 34.24
C ASN A 96 -3.53 -0.56 33.30
N ILE A 97 -2.44 0.00 32.79
CA ILE A 97 -2.46 1.05 31.79
C ILE A 97 -1.67 0.56 30.58
N ALA A 98 -2.23 0.67 29.38
CA ALA A 98 -1.56 0.31 28.15
C ALA A 98 -1.75 1.36 27.07
N VAL A 99 -0.70 1.54 26.26
CA VAL A 99 -0.77 2.21 24.97
C VAL A 99 -0.60 1.15 23.88
N SER A 100 -1.43 1.22 22.86
CA SER A 100 -1.38 0.31 21.72
C SER A 100 -1.38 1.08 20.41
N GLY A 101 -0.84 0.46 19.38
CA GLY A 101 -0.84 0.98 18.03
C GLY A 101 -1.10 -0.14 17.05
N SER A 102 -1.90 0.13 16.02
CA SER A 102 -2.14 -0.81 14.92
C SER A 102 -1.95 -0.15 13.56
N ASN A 103 -1.50 -0.95 12.60
CA ASN A 103 -1.09 -0.54 11.26
C ASN A 103 -0.05 0.60 11.28
N LEU A 104 0.96 0.47 12.14
CA LEU A 104 1.92 1.55 12.44
C LEU A 104 2.84 1.88 11.27
N TRP A 105 3.15 0.91 10.43
CA TRP A 105 3.99 1.09 9.25
C TRP A 105 3.86 -0.11 8.31
N TYR A 106 4.01 0.12 7.02
CA TYR A 106 4.15 -0.93 6.02
C TYR A 106 5.10 -0.50 4.90
N LYS A 107 5.64 -1.49 4.19
CA LYS A 107 6.37 -1.34 2.94
C LYS A 107 5.91 -2.41 1.97
N SER A 108 5.30 -1.98 0.87
CA SER A 108 4.91 -2.81 -0.26
C SER A 108 6.09 -2.87 -1.19
N VAL A 109 6.81 -4.00 -1.19
CA VAL A 109 8.20 -4.10 -1.66
C VAL A 109 8.32 -3.83 -3.16
N ASN A 110 7.32 -4.27 -3.93
CA ASN A 110 7.31 -4.22 -5.39
C ASN A 110 6.29 -3.22 -5.96
N PHE A 111 5.71 -2.36 -5.11
CA PHE A 111 4.93 -1.22 -5.57
C PHE A 111 5.84 -0.01 -5.82
N PRO A 112 5.51 0.89 -6.76
CA PRO A 112 6.27 2.11 -6.95
C PRO A 112 6.24 2.95 -5.66
N GLU A 113 7.40 3.46 -5.25
CA GLU A 113 7.60 4.11 -3.95
C GLU A 113 6.59 5.24 -3.69
N GLY A 114 6.29 6.05 -4.71
CA GLY A 114 5.36 7.17 -4.62
C GLY A 114 3.88 6.78 -4.45
N VAL A 115 3.49 5.52 -4.74
CA VAL A 115 2.11 5.06 -4.53
C VAL A 115 1.84 4.87 -3.04
N ASN A 116 2.84 4.37 -2.29
CA ASN A 116 2.74 4.05 -0.87
C ASN A 116 1.42 3.29 -0.54
N PHE A 117 1.17 2.21 -1.29
CA PHE A 117 -0.10 1.47 -1.22
C PHE A 117 -0.12 0.46 -0.07
N ASP A 118 -1.23 0.36 0.67
CA ASP A 118 -1.46 -0.66 1.69
C ASP A 118 -2.12 -1.92 1.08
N THR A 119 -1.37 -3.00 0.93
CA THR A 119 -1.81 -4.29 0.37
C THR A 119 -2.84 -5.09 1.19
N ASN A 120 -3.29 -4.58 2.33
CA ASN A 120 -4.44 -5.13 3.06
C ASN A 120 -5.75 -4.42 2.71
N THR A 121 -5.76 -3.58 1.68
CA THR A 121 -6.97 -2.93 1.19
C THR A 121 -7.63 -3.80 0.11
N LEU A 122 -8.96 -3.93 0.17
CA LEU A 122 -9.78 -4.66 -0.80
C LEU A 122 -10.93 -3.77 -1.25
N SER A 123 -11.09 -3.59 -2.57
CA SER A 123 -12.24 -2.87 -3.12
C SER A 123 -13.49 -3.72 -3.24
N THR A 124 -13.36 -5.05 -3.18
CA THR A 124 -14.46 -6.00 -3.37
C THR A 124 -15.20 -6.39 -2.09
N GLY A 125 -14.81 -5.83 -0.94
CA GLY A 125 -15.38 -6.19 0.36
C GLY A 125 -14.90 -7.56 0.89
N VAL A 126 -15.58 -8.05 1.93
CA VAL A 126 -15.22 -9.31 2.60
C VAL A 126 -15.57 -10.50 1.71
N GLY A 127 -14.57 -11.31 1.37
CA GLY A 127 -14.74 -12.51 0.55
C GLY A 127 -13.41 -13.04 0.04
N ASN A 128 -13.47 -13.90 -0.98
CA ASN A 128 -12.29 -14.55 -1.55
C ASN A 128 -11.64 -13.75 -2.70
N ASN A 129 -12.17 -12.57 -3.04
CA ASN A 129 -11.66 -11.70 -4.10
C ASN A 129 -10.48 -10.85 -3.60
N ILE A 130 -9.46 -11.51 -3.05
CA ILE A 130 -8.26 -10.83 -2.53
C ILE A 130 -7.39 -10.38 -3.70
N GLY A 131 -6.78 -9.19 -3.56
CA GLY A 131 -5.86 -8.65 -4.56
C GLY A 131 -6.51 -7.75 -5.60
N ILE A 132 -7.77 -7.34 -5.41
CA ILE A 132 -8.42 -6.35 -6.27
C ILE A 132 -8.53 -5.00 -5.55
N GLU A 133 -7.85 -4.01 -6.11
CA GLU A 133 -7.88 -2.62 -5.68
C GLU A 133 -8.33 -1.70 -6.82
N TYR A 134 -9.33 -0.87 -6.49
CA TYR A 134 -9.96 0.06 -7.40
C TYR A 134 -10.32 1.36 -6.67
N PHE A 135 -9.35 2.28 -6.60
CA PHE A 135 -9.44 3.56 -5.88
C PHE A 135 -9.96 3.42 -4.45
N SER A 136 -9.44 2.43 -3.74
CA SER A 136 -9.75 2.22 -2.35
C SER A 136 -9.26 3.38 -1.48
N GLY A 137 -10.01 3.66 -0.40
CA GLY A 137 -9.60 4.69 0.55
C GLY A 137 -8.27 4.35 1.22
N PRO A 138 -7.45 5.35 1.59
CA PRO A 138 -6.17 5.10 2.24
C PRO A 138 -6.36 4.36 3.57
N SER A 139 -5.43 3.47 3.89
CA SER A 139 -5.46 2.78 5.18
C SER A 139 -5.13 3.73 6.33
N SER A 140 -5.68 3.43 7.51
CA SER A 140 -5.44 4.24 8.70
C SER A 140 -4.32 3.64 9.55
N LYS A 141 -3.48 4.51 10.12
CA LYS A 141 -2.64 4.23 11.27
C LYS A 141 -3.43 4.55 12.54
N ARG A 142 -3.50 3.64 13.51
CA ARG A 142 -4.35 3.80 14.70
C ARG A 142 -3.53 3.69 15.97
N TYR A 143 -3.90 4.49 16.95
CA TYR A 143 -3.34 4.45 18.30
C TYR A 143 -4.48 4.32 19.30
N GLY A 144 -4.24 3.62 20.39
CA GLY A 144 -5.18 3.35 21.45
C GLY A 144 -4.53 3.51 22.81
N PHE A 145 -5.35 3.88 23.78
CA PHE A 145 -4.98 3.92 25.19
C PHE A 145 -6.03 3.16 25.98
N THR A 146 -5.60 2.35 26.91
CA THR A 146 -6.46 1.47 27.69
C THR A 146 -6.11 1.60 29.17
N ILE A 147 -7.13 1.78 30.00
CA ILE A 147 -7.04 1.68 31.45
C ILE A 147 -7.99 0.56 31.87
N ASN A 148 -7.46 -0.45 32.55
CA ASN A 148 -8.25 -1.47 33.20
C ASN A 148 -8.05 -1.36 34.71
N ALA A 149 -9.14 -1.16 35.45
CA ALA A 149 -9.12 -1.08 36.90
C ALA A 149 -10.13 -2.06 37.50
N SER A 150 -9.76 -2.72 38.59
CA SER A 150 -10.66 -3.53 39.42
C SER A 150 -10.72 -2.93 40.83
N PHE A 151 -11.89 -3.03 41.45
CA PHE A 151 -12.18 -2.47 42.78
C PHE A 151 -12.10 -3.57 43.84
#